data_AF-A0A1M5TVP9-F1
#
_entry.id   AF-A0A1M5TVP9-F1
#
_cell.length_a   1.000
_cell.length_b   1.000
_cell.length_c   1.000
_cell.angle_alpha   90.00
_cell.angle_beta   90.00
_cell.angle_gamma   90.00
#
_symmetry.space_group_name_H-M   'P 1'
#
loop_
_entity.id
_entity.type
_entity.pdbx_description
1 polymer ?
#
loop_
_entity_poly.entity_id
_entity_poly.type
_entity_poly.pdbx_seq_one_letter_code
_entity_poly.pdbx_strand_id
1 'polypeptide(L)'
;MKIENIDADIFQCVINEVDGGVVAYVQKAVAMSFVEFLVWQRPLCNEDVGIDHPDWDGWPTRGWDIGDSMSCNFKVLKEHFGDNNPIEKCSPIIVKGELMGFGVGAENAEKYRGLFVEYLSKATSA
;
A
#
# COMPACT_ATOMS: atom_id res chain seq x y z
N MET A 1 16.55 3.37 9.95
CA MET A 1 16.17 1.98 10.26
C MET A 1 16.43 1.14 9.02
N LYS A 2 17.16 0.03 9.12
CA LYS A 2 17.35 -0.87 7.98
C LYS A 2 16.14 -1.83 7.90
N ILE A 3 15.61 -2.06 6.69
CA ILE A 3 14.45 -2.93 6.44
C ILE A 3 14.73 -4.36 6.93
N GLU A 4 15.99 -4.79 6.92
CA GLU A 4 16.47 -6.12 7.33
C GLU A 4 16.08 -6.55 8.77
N ASN A 5 15.74 -5.61 9.65
CA ASN A 5 15.39 -5.89 11.05
C ASN A 5 13.88 -5.81 11.32
N ILE A 6 13.07 -5.83 10.27
CA ILE A 6 11.63 -5.63 10.33
C ILE A 6 10.96 -6.92 9.89
N ASP A 7 9.96 -7.36 10.66
CA ASP A 7 9.10 -8.44 10.24
C ASP A 7 8.31 -7.99 9.00
N ALA A 8 8.63 -8.53 7.82
CA ALA A 8 7.95 -8.15 6.59
C ALA A 8 6.53 -8.76 6.49
N ASP A 9 6.17 -9.74 7.32
CA ASP A 9 4.84 -10.35 7.30
C ASP A 9 3.75 -9.43 7.86
N ILE A 10 4.13 -8.41 8.65
CA ILE A 10 3.18 -7.43 9.18
C ILE A 10 2.82 -6.34 8.19
N PHE A 11 3.36 -6.35 6.96
CA PHE A 11 3.05 -5.37 5.93
C PHE A 11 2.38 -6.03 4.72
N GLN A 12 1.39 -5.36 4.14
CA GLN A 12 0.69 -5.76 2.91
C GLN A 12 0.96 -4.78 1.77
N CYS A 13 0.98 -5.30 0.55
CA CYS A 13 1.14 -4.48 -0.64
C CYS A 13 -0.10 -3.60 -0.87
N VAL A 14 0.12 -2.31 -1.09
CA VAL A 14 -0.86 -1.42 -1.70
C VAL A 14 -0.48 -1.26 -3.16
N ILE A 15 -1.41 -1.57 -4.04
CA ILE A 15 -1.24 -1.58 -5.48
C ILE A 15 -2.00 -0.38 -6.05
N ASN A 16 -1.32 0.40 -6.87
CA ASN A 16 -1.97 1.32 -7.79
C ASN A 16 -2.09 0.60 -9.13
N GLU A 17 -3.31 0.20 -9.49
CA GLU A 17 -3.56 -0.59 -10.69
C GLU A 17 -3.43 0.25 -11.97
N VAL A 18 -3.66 1.56 -11.88
CA VAL A 18 -3.49 2.49 -13.01
C VAL A 18 -2.00 2.69 -13.33
N ASP A 19 -1.18 2.86 -12.30
CA ASP A 19 0.27 2.97 -12.45
C ASP A 19 0.94 1.58 -12.61
N GLY A 20 0.17 0.49 -12.48
CA GLY A 20 0.58 -0.87 -12.81
C GLY A 20 1.48 -1.55 -11.80
N GLY A 21 1.39 -1.23 -10.49
CA GLY A 21 2.23 -1.93 -9.52
C GLY A 21 2.11 -1.55 -8.06
N VAL A 22 2.96 -2.19 -7.26
CA VAL A 22 3.09 -1.93 -5.81
C VAL A 22 3.72 -0.55 -5.61
N VAL A 23 3.00 0.30 -4.90
CA VAL A 23 3.39 1.69 -4.62
C VAL A 23 3.82 1.90 -3.18
N ALA A 24 3.27 1.09 -2.26
CA ALA A 24 3.65 1.07 -0.87
C ALA A 24 3.40 -0.31 -0.24
N TYR A 25 4.06 -0.56 0.89
CA TYR A 25 3.78 -1.65 1.81
C TYR A 25 3.28 -1.03 3.11
N VAL A 26 2.08 -1.40 3.55
CA VAL A 26 1.39 -0.78 4.68
C VAL A 26 1.20 -1.80 5.78
N GLN A 27 1.27 -1.38 7.05
CA GLN A 27 0.95 -2.25 8.18
C GLN A 27 -0.40 -2.97 7.96
N LYS A 28 -0.39 -4.29 8.01
CA LYS A 28 -1.54 -5.18 7.80
C LYS A 28 -2.74 -4.81 8.66
N ALA A 29 -2.50 -4.31 9.87
CA ALA A 29 -3.54 -3.87 10.79
C ALA A 29 -4.40 -2.71 10.26
N VAL A 30 -3.88 -1.91 9.33
CA VAL A 30 -4.58 -0.73 8.75
C VAL A 30 -4.65 -0.74 7.23
N ALA A 31 -4.04 -1.73 6.57
CA ALA A 31 -3.94 -1.76 5.11
C ALA A 31 -5.31 -1.77 4.43
N MET A 32 -6.24 -2.56 4.95
CA MET A 32 -7.60 -2.68 4.41
C MET A 32 -8.36 -1.37 4.43
N SER A 33 -8.47 -0.75 5.61
CA SER A 33 -9.19 0.51 5.80
C SER A 33 -8.48 1.68 5.13
N PHE A 34 -7.15 1.62 5.00
CA PHE A 34 -6.40 2.60 4.23
C PHE A 34 -6.71 2.50 2.73
N VAL A 35 -6.73 1.30 2.14
CA VAL A 35 -7.10 1.08 0.74
C VAL A 35 -8.55 1.52 0.50
N GLU A 36 -9.48 1.19 1.39
CA GLU A 36 -10.86 1.68 1.33
C GLU A 36 -10.94 3.22 1.30
N PHE A 37 -10.16 3.89 2.17
CA PHE A 37 -10.04 5.34 2.13
C PHE A 37 -9.54 5.85 0.76
N LEU A 38 -8.53 5.20 0.17
CA LEU A 38 -8.02 5.58 -1.15
C LEU A 38 -9.08 5.41 -2.24
N VAL A 39 -9.79 4.28 -2.26
CA VAL A 39 -10.87 3.99 -3.22
C VAL A 39 -11.93 5.09 -3.21
N TRP A 40 -12.37 5.54 -2.04
CA TRP A 40 -13.44 6.55 -1.96
C TRP A 40 -12.98 7.99 -2.09
N GLN A 41 -11.85 8.31 -1.47
CA GLN A 41 -11.42 9.71 -1.29
C GLN A 41 -10.38 10.14 -2.33
N ARG A 42 -9.75 9.17 -2.99
CA ARG A 42 -8.69 9.34 -3.99
C ARG A 42 -8.87 8.38 -5.17
N PRO A 43 -10.07 8.23 -5.75
CA PRO A 43 -10.26 7.32 -6.88
C PRO A 43 -9.35 7.71 -8.04
N LEU A 44 -8.68 6.73 -8.64
CA LEU A 44 -7.85 6.91 -9.84
C LEU A 44 -8.61 6.53 -11.11
N CYS A 45 -9.63 5.67 -10.97
CA CYS A 45 -10.59 5.33 -12.01
C CYS A 45 -11.99 5.80 -11.60
N ASN A 46 -12.75 6.32 -12.58
CA ASN A 46 -14.14 6.77 -12.39
C ASN A 46 -15.18 5.79 -12.99
N GLU A 47 -14.73 4.67 -13.57
CA GLU A 47 -15.62 3.68 -14.17
C GLU A 47 -16.24 2.77 -13.10
N ASP A 48 -17.53 2.49 -13.24
CA ASP A 48 -18.28 1.56 -12.39
C ASP A 48 -17.91 0.13 -12.83
N VAL A 49 -16.87 -0.46 -12.25
CA VAL A 49 -16.33 -1.77 -12.66
C VAL A 49 -17.17 -2.87 -12.01
N GLY A 50 -18.37 -3.10 -12.54
CA GLY A 50 -19.42 -3.98 -11.98
C GLY A 50 -19.05 -5.47 -11.88
N ILE A 51 -18.11 -5.82 -11.00
CA ILE A 51 -17.69 -7.19 -10.71
C ILE A 51 -17.77 -7.40 -9.18
N ASP A 52 -18.52 -8.42 -8.77
CA ASP A 52 -18.68 -8.83 -7.39
C ASP A 52 -17.47 -9.68 -6.93
N HIS A 53 -16.79 -9.22 -5.88
CA HIS A 53 -15.74 -9.98 -5.19
C HIS A 53 -16.31 -10.56 -3.89
N PRO A 54 -16.07 -11.85 -3.53
CA PRO A 54 -16.77 -12.53 -2.44
C PRO A 54 -16.57 -11.93 -1.02
N ASP A 55 -15.46 -11.26 -0.76
CA ASP A 55 -15.23 -10.49 0.49
C ASP A 55 -15.63 -9.00 0.38
N TRP A 56 -16.02 -8.54 -0.83
CA TRP A 56 -16.21 -7.13 -1.21
C TRP A 56 -17.28 -6.99 -2.31
N ASP A 57 -18.47 -7.55 -2.08
CA ASP A 57 -19.58 -7.49 -3.03
C ASP A 57 -19.80 -6.03 -3.46
N GLY A 58 -19.69 -5.75 -4.76
CA GLY A 58 -19.88 -4.43 -5.36
C GLY A 58 -18.72 -3.41 -5.32
N TRP A 59 -17.47 -3.80 -5.06
CA TRP A 59 -16.34 -2.85 -5.06
C TRP A 59 -15.39 -3.05 -6.25
N PRO A 60 -15.62 -2.35 -7.38
CA PRO A 60 -14.55 -2.09 -8.32
C PRO A 60 -13.36 -1.46 -7.60
N THR A 61 -12.18 -2.08 -7.68
CA THR A 61 -10.94 -1.41 -7.30
C THR A 61 -10.86 -0.13 -8.14
N ARG A 62 -11.09 1.05 -7.53
CA ARG A 62 -11.12 2.35 -8.24
C ARG A 62 -9.70 2.81 -8.61
N GLY A 63 -8.92 1.89 -9.16
CA GLY A 63 -7.49 1.96 -9.40
C GLY A 63 -6.62 1.57 -8.19
N TRP A 64 -7.20 0.96 -7.15
CA TRP A 64 -6.49 0.61 -5.90
C TRP A 64 -6.81 -0.81 -5.46
N ASP A 65 -5.78 -1.58 -5.12
CA ASP A 65 -5.91 -2.96 -4.65
C ASP A 65 -4.94 -3.26 -3.48
N ILE A 66 -5.20 -4.34 -2.76
CA ILE A 66 -4.36 -4.89 -1.71
C ILE A 66 -3.80 -6.25 -2.13
N GLY A 67 -2.48 -6.35 -2.16
CA GLY A 67 -1.80 -7.59 -2.53
C GLY A 67 -1.35 -8.42 -1.32
N ASP A 68 -0.55 -9.43 -1.62
CA ASP A 68 0.10 -10.30 -0.63
C ASP A 68 0.95 -9.54 0.39
N SER A 69 1.44 -10.25 1.41
CA SER A 69 2.41 -9.69 2.34
C SER A 69 3.68 -9.21 1.62
N MET A 70 4.35 -8.24 2.23
CA MET A 70 5.63 -7.70 1.79
C MET A 70 6.67 -8.83 1.66
N SER A 71 6.74 -9.77 2.61
CA SER A 71 7.63 -10.94 2.54
C SER A 71 7.40 -11.83 1.29
N CYS A 72 6.15 -12.13 0.96
CA CYS A 72 5.78 -12.94 -0.21
C CYS A 72 6.17 -12.20 -1.49
N ASN A 73 5.83 -10.91 -1.58
CA ASN A 73 6.19 -10.09 -2.73
C ASN A 73 7.72 -9.97 -2.88
N PHE A 74 8.45 -9.83 -1.76
CA PHE A 74 9.91 -9.76 -1.72
C PHE A 74 10.57 -10.98 -2.32
N LYS A 75 10.07 -12.17 -1.96
CA LYS A 75 10.57 -13.43 -2.50
C LYS A 75 10.41 -13.47 -4.02
N VAL A 76 9.21 -13.17 -4.51
CA VAL A 76 8.89 -13.17 -5.95
C VAL A 76 9.76 -12.15 -6.70
N LEU A 77 9.84 -10.91 -6.20
CA LEU A 77 10.63 -9.86 -6.84
C LEU A 77 12.12 -10.18 -6.85
N LYS A 78 12.66 -10.79 -5.78
CA LYS A 78 14.06 -11.23 -5.76
C LYS A 78 14.33 -12.33 -6.79
N GLU A 79 13.41 -13.29 -6.93
CA GLU A 79 13.51 -14.36 -7.93
C GLU A 79 13.49 -13.82 -9.37
N HIS A 80 12.71 -12.76 -9.64
CA HIS A 80 12.52 -12.22 -10.99
C HIS A 80 13.49 -11.09 -11.36
N PHE A 81 13.91 -10.27 -10.39
CA PHE A 81 14.70 -9.06 -10.64
C PHE A 81 16.11 -9.07 -10.01
N GLY A 82 16.44 -10.04 -9.15
CA GLY A 82 17.77 -10.17 -8.54
C GLY A 82 18.21 -8.87 -7.85
N ASP A 83 19.42 -8.40 -8.15
CA ASP A 83 20.02 -7.17 -7.59
C ASP A 83 19.30 -5.87 -8.02
N ASN A 84 18.38 -5.93 -9.00
CA ASN A 84 17.55 -4.79 -9.39
C ASN A 84 16.22 -4.73 -8.63
N ASN A 85 16.12 -5.45 -7.52
CA ASN A 85 14.90 -5.52 -6.74
C ASN A 85 14.45 -4.11 -6.28
N PRO A 86 13.26 -3.61 -6.71
CA PRO A 86 12.78 -2.27 -6.35
C PRO A 86 12.59 -2.07 -4.84
N ILE A 87 12.51 -3.17 -4.08
CA ILE A 87 12.41 -3.17 -2.63
C ILE A 87 13.60 -2.54 -1.94
N GLU A 88 14.81 -2.71 -2.49
CA GLU A 88 16.01 -2.11 -1.90
C GLU A 88 15.97 -0.58 -1.95
N LYS A 89 15.06 -0.03 -2.76
CA LYS A 89 14.80 1.41 -2.89
C LYS A 89 13.62 1.88 -2.03
N CYS A 90 13.05 1.00 -1.19
CA CYS A 90 11.95 1.37 -0.31
C CYS A 90 12.38 2.39 0.75
N SER A 91 11.51 3.36 1.00
CA SER A 91 11.72 4.42 2.00
C SER A 91 10.63 4.36 3.07
N PRO A 92 10.96 4.54 4.36
CA PRO A 92 9.99 4.41 5.44
C PRO A 92 8.94 5.52 5.38
N ILE A 93 7.69 5.16 5.64
CA ILE A 93 6.58 6.08 5.84
C ILE A 93 6.36 6.22 7.34
N ILE A 94 6.75 7.37 7.90
CA ILE A 94 6.63 7.65 9.34
C ILE A 94 5.62 8.77 9.56
N VAL A 95 4.61 8.52 10.38
CA VAL A 95 3.57 9.49 10.74
C VAL A 95 3.52 9.60 12.26
N LYS A 96 3.68 10.82 12.80
CA LYS A 96 3.71 11.10 14.25
C LYS A 96 4.70 10.23 15.04
N GLY A 97 5.80 9.81 14.41
CA GLY A 97 6.82 8.95 15.02
C GLY A 97 6.56 7.44 14.89
N GLU A 98 5.41 7.05 14.34
CA GLU A 98 5.05 5.65 14.10
C GLU A 98 5.35 5.26 12.65
N LEU A 99 5.90 4.05 12.47
CA LEU A 99 6.17 3.49 11.15
C LEU A 99 4.88 2.94 10.57
N MET A 100 4.29 3.61 9.60
CA MET A 100 3.04 3.15 8.95
C MET A 100 3.30 2.14 7.84
N GLY A 101 4.50 2.16 7.26
CA GLY A 101 4.80 1.36 6.07
C GLY A 101 6.09 1.79 5.37
N PHE A 102 6.21 1.38 4.11
CA PHE A 102 7.31 1.69 3.22
C PHE A 102 6.78 2.09 1.84
N GLY A 103 7.20 3.22 1.30
CA GLY A 103 6.93 3.56 -0.10
C GLY A 103 7.98 2.96 -1.02
N VAL A 104 7.60 2.49 -2.20
CA VAL A 104 8.55 2.03 -3.23
C VAL A 104 9.21 3.25 -3.85
N GLY A 105 10.38 3.62 -3.35
CA GLY A 105 11.04 4.91 -3.66
C GLY A 105 10.65 6.04 -2.70
N ALA A 106 11.49 7.08 -2.66
CA ALA A 106 11.30 8.24 -1.78
C ALA A 106 10.06 9.07 -2.13
N GLU A 107 9.74 9.21 -3.41
CA GLU A 107 8.57 9.95 -3.89
C GLU A 107 7.27 9.33 -3.40
N ASN A 108 7.14 8.01 -3.53
CA ASN A 108 6.00 7.28 -2.99
C ASN A 108 5.96 7.37 -1.46
N ALA A 109 7.09 7.22 -0.77
CA ALA A 109 7.10 7.33 0.69
C ALA A 109 6.55 8.68 1.17
N GLU A 110 6.93 9.79 0.53
CA GLU A 110 6.40 11.11 0.87
C GLU A 110 4.92 11.28 0.50
N LYS A 111 4.52 10.83 -0.71
CA LYS A 111 3.11 10.84 -1.15
C LYS A 111 2.21 10.09 -0.17
N TYR A 112 2.56 8.86 0.18
CA TYR A 112 1.74 8.02 1.06
C TYR A 112 1.82 8.47 2.52
N ARG A 113 2.92 9.12 2.96
CA ARG A 113 2.96 9.80 4.26
C ARG A 113 1.86 10.85 4.37
N GLY A 114 1.68 11.70 3.35
CA GLY A 114 0.59 12.67 3.27
C GLY A 114 -0.79 12.02 3.33
N LEU A 115 -1.00 10.97 2.52
CA LEU A 115 -2.26 10.22 2.49
C LEU A 115 -2.59 9.55 3.84
N PHE A 116 -1.59 9.04 4.56
CA PHE A 116 -1.79 8.50 5.91
C PHE A 116 -2.18 9.58 6.92
N VAL A 117 -1.58 10.76 6.85
CA VAL A 117 -1.96 11.88 7.73
C VAL A 117 -3.44 12.22 7.52
N GLU A 118 -3.89 12.28 6.28
CA GLU A 118 -5.30 12.52 5.94
C GLU A 118 -6.21 11.39 6.44
N TYR A 119 -5.89 10.13 6.12
CA TYR A 119 -6.63 8.95 6.57
C TYR A 119 -6.81 8.95 8.09
N LEU A 120 -5.72 9.11 8.84
CA LEU A 120 -5.76 9.08 10.31
C LEU A 120 -6.59 10.23 10.89
N SER A 121 -6.56 11.42 10.28
CA SER A 121 -7.38 12.54 10.74
C SER A 121 -8.89 12.28 10.59
N LYS A 122 -9.28 11.58 9.52
CA LYS A 122 -10.68 11.16 9.32
C LYS A 122 -11.08 10.02 10.23
N ALA A 123 -10.21 9.03 10.43
CA ALA A 123 -10.47 7.90 11.32
C ALA A 123 -10.69 8.34 12.78
N THR A 124 -10.03 9.40 13.25
CA THR A 124 -10.22 9.96 14.59
C THR A 124 -11.46 10.86 14.76
N SER A 125 -12.16 11.19 13.66
CA SER A 125 -13.32 12.08 13.68
C SER A 125 -14.66 11.33 13.60
N ALA A 126 -14.62 10.00 13.52
CA ALA A 126 -15.77 9.09 13.53
C ALA A 126 -15.95 8.47 14.93
#